data_AF-A0A0R3QEH0-F1
#
_entry.id   AF-A0A0R3QEH0-F1
#
_cell.length_a   1.000
_cell.length_b   1.000
_cell.length_c   1.000
_cell.angle_alpha   90.00
_cell.angle_beta   90.00
_cell.angle_gamma   90.00
#
_symmetry.space_group_name_H-M   'P 1'
#
loop_
_entity.id
_entity.type
_entity.pdbx_description
1 polymer ?
#
loop_
_entity_poly.entity_id
_entity_poly.type
_entity_poly.pdbx_seq_one_letter_code
_entity_poly.pdbx_strand_id
1 'polypeptide(L)'
;LAYRTRYHEQNLNPKWKPFEIHIDQLCYGDKDREFLVECFDWDKDGNHDLVGNCRTTVNRLLNKEDVTLPLINQKKMKKNKKYVDSGQLHFHRVYCWMDYTFLDFITGG
;
A
#
# COMPACT_ATOMS: atom_id res chain seq x y z
N LEU A 1 -10.03 0.55 -6.58
CA LEU A 1 -8.98 -0.34 -6.04
C LEU A 1 -7.83 -0.35 -7.03
N ALA A 2 -6.66 0.14 -6.65
CA ALA A 2 -5.50 0.16 -7.56
C ALA A 2 -4.85 -1.22 -7.68
N TYR A 3 -4.66 -1.92 -6.55
CA TYR A 3 -4.02 -3.24 -6.53
C TYR A 3 -4.43 -4.03 -5.29
N ARG A 4 -4.35 -5.36 -5.37
CA ARG A 4 -4.55 -6.29 -4.24
C ARG A 4 -3.51 -7.40 -4.32
N THR A 5 -2.80 -7.63 -3.23
CA THR A 5 -1.82 -8.72 -3.11
C THR A 5 -2.51 -10.08 -2.94
N ARG A 6 -1.78 -11.18 -3.16
CA ARG A 6 -2.26 -12.51 -2.77
C ARG A 6 -2.23 -12.68 -1.25
N TYR A 7 -3.21 -13.40 -0.72
CA TYR A 7 -3.26 -13.76 0.69
C TYR A 7 -2.16 -14.78 1.04
N HIS A 8 -1.75 -14.80 2.31
CA HIS A 8 -0.81 -15.78 2.85
C HIS A 8 -1.46 -16.44 4.06
N GLU A 9 -1.54 -17.76 4.08
CA GLU A 9 -2.14 -18.50 5.19
C GLU A 9 -1.24 -18.45 6.42
N GLN A 10 -1.84 -18.20 7.59
CA GLN A 10 -1.24 -18.36 8.91
C GLN A 10 0.09 -17.60 9.12
N ASN A 11 0.19 -16.36 8.65
CA ASN A 11 1.41 -15.56 8.81
C ASN A 11 1.14 -14.21 9.47
N LEU A 12 1.68 -14.01 10.67
CA LEU A 12 1.60 -12.75 11.42
C LEU A 12 2.56 -11.67 10.89
N ASN A 13 3.54 -12.04 10.07
CA ASN A 13 4.51 -11.14 9.44
C ASN A 13 4.61 -11.45 7.94
N PRO A 14 3.52 -11.28 7.18
CA PRO A 14 3.50 -11.61 5.76
C PRO A 14 4.49 -10.74 4.99
N LYS A 15 5.21 -11.36 4.05
CA LYS A 15 6.06 -10.67 3.08
C LYS A 15 5.47 -10.87 1.70
N TRP A 16 4.90 -9.81 1.15
CA TRP A 16 4.32 -9.86 -0.19
C TRP A 16 5.40 -9.81 -1.27
N LYS A 17 5.12 -10.46 -2.40
CA LYS A 17 5.96 -10.34 -3.59
C LYS A 17 5.95 -8.88 -4.08
N PRO A 18 7.06 -8.39 -4.66
CA PRO A 18 7.08 -7.12 -5.36
C PRO A 18 5.97 -7.06 -6.42
N PHE A 19 5.44 -5.86 -6.62
CA PHE A 19 4.41 -5.59 -7.61
C PHE A 19 4.62 -4.20 -8.20
N GLU A 20 3.98 -3.96 -9.33
CA GLU A 20 4.07 -2.71 -10.08
C GLU A 20 2.65 -2.17 -10.29
N ILE A 21 2.50 -0.85 -10.19
CA ILE A 21 1.22 -0.16 -10.42
C ILE A 21 1.56 1.10 -11.24
N HIS A 22 0.75 1.37 -12.27
CA HIS A 22 0.88 2.61 -13.03
C HIS A 22 0.60 3.82 -12.14
N ILE A 23 1.37 4.89 -12.29
CA ILE A 23 1.24 6.09 -11.44
C ILE A 23 -0.14 6.75 -11.58
N ASP A 24 -0.70 6.71 -12.79
CA ASP A 24 -2.06 7.22 -13.03
C ASP A 24 -3.12 6.39 -12.32
N GLN A 25 -2.93 5.08 -12.23
CA GLN A 25 -3.86 4.20 -11.54
C GLN A 25 -3.76 4.35 -10.01
N LEU A 26 -2.56 4.57 -9.49
CA LEU A 26 -2.33 4.68 -8.04
C LEU A 26 -2.79 6.03 -7.49
N CYS A 27 -2.41 7.12 -8.17
CA CYS A 27 -2.56 8.47 -7.64
C CYS A 27 -2.89 9.52 -8.72
N TYR A 28 -3.43 9.12 -9.87
CA TYR A 28 -3.82 10.01 -10.99
C TYR A 28 -2.67 10.90 -11.50
N GLY A 29 -1.46 10.35 -11.49
CA GLY A 29 -0.25 11.04 -11.96
C GLY A 29 0.36 12.01 -10.94
N ASP A 30 -0.38 12.36 -9.88
CA ASP A 30 0.09 13.25 -8.82
C ASP A 30 0.78 12.45 -7.71
N LYS A 31 2.11 12.57 -7.61
CA LYS A 31 2.93 11.82 -6.64
C LYS A 31 2.77 12.29 -5.19
N ASP A 32 2.22 13.49 -4.97
CA ASP A 32 1.92 14.04 -3.65
C ASP A 32 0.49 13.75 -3.21
N ARG A 33 -0.34 13.21 -4.09
CA ARG A 33 -1.68 12.75 -3.75
C ARG A 33 -1.60 11.53 -2.84
N GLU A 34 -2.29 11.61 -1.70
CA GLU A 34 -2.40 10.50 -0.77
C GLU A 34 -3.19 9.33 -1.36
N PHE A 35 -2.69 8.11 -1.11
CA PHE A 35 -3.43 6.88 -1.32
C PHE A 35 -3.54 6.08 -0.01
N LEU A 36 -4.55 5.22 0.04
CA LEU A 36 -4.87 4.39 1.21
C LEU A 36 -4.34 2.97 0.98
N VAL A 37 -3.68 2.43 2.00
CA VAL A 37 -3.34 1.01 2.07
C VAL A 37 -4.14 0.38 3.19
N GLU A 38 -4.89 -0.67 2.86
CA GLU A 38 -5.72 -1.42 3.80
C GLU A 38 -5.20 -2.85 3.91
N CYS A 39 -5.05 -3.32 5.15
CA CYS A 39 -4.65 -4.69 5.45
C CYS A 39 -5.85 -5.42 6.04
N PHE A 40 -6.14 -6.60 5.48
CA PHE A 40 -7.25 -7.45 5.89
C PHE A 40 -6.73 -8.82 6.32
N ASP A 41 -7.37 -9.39 7.33
CA ASP A 41 -7.24 -10.79 7.68
C ASP A 41 -8.17 -11.59 6.76
N TRP A 42 -7.63 -12.64 6.14
CA TRP A 42 -8.38 -13.40 5.15
C TRP A 42 -9.17 -14.51 5.83
N ASP A 43 -10.49 -14.38 5.79
CA ASP A 43 -11.43 -15.44 6.20
C ASP A 43 -12.04 -16.21 5.02
N LYS A 44 -12.15 -17.53 5.16
CA LYS A 44 -12.65 -18.44 4.11
C LYS A 44 -14.12 -18.21 3.75
N ASP A 45 -14.90 -17.61 4.65
CA ASP A 45 -16.31 -17.26 4.45
C ASP A 45 -16.53 -15.96 3.66
N GLY A 46 -15.43 -15.24 3.34
CA GLY A 46 -15.44 -14.00 2.59
C GLY A 46 -15.68 -12.74 3.44
N ASN A 47 -15.94 -12.88 4.74
CA ASN A 47 -16.09 -11.75 5.65
C ASN A 47 -14.74 -11.33 6.25
N HIS A 48 -13.84 -10.87 5.39
CA HIS A 48 -12.48 -10.50 5.79
C HIS A 48 -12.46 -9.34 6.79
N ASP A 49 -11.83 -9.57 7.93
CA ASP A 49 -11.72 -8.55 8.97
C ASP A 49 -10.62 -7.52 8.67
N LEU A 50 -10.95 -6.23 8.79
CA LEU A 50 -9.95 -5.16 8.67
C LEU A 50 -8.95 -5.25 9.83
N VAL A 51 -7.68 -5.52 9.53
CA VAL A 51 -6.58 -5.46 10.50
C VAL A 51 -6.31 -4.00 10.86
N GLY A 52 -6.12 -3.15 9.84
CA GLY A 52 -5.90 -1.72 9.95
C GLY A 52 -5.57 -1.08 8.62
N ASN A 53 -5.42 0.24 8.60
CA ASN A 53 -5.02 0.98 7.40
C ASN A 53 -4.01 2.07 7.71
N CYS A 54 -3.32 2.52 6.67
CA CYS A 54 -2.43 3.68 6.69
C CYS A 54 -2.55 4.46 5.38
N ARG A 55 -2.10 5.72 5.39
CA ARG A 55 -2.06 6.60 4.23
C ARG A 55 -0.63 7.08 4.01
N THR A 56 -0.27 7.29 2.75
CA THR A 56 1.03 7.81 2.33
C THR A 56 0.93 8.38 0.92
N THR A 57 2.04 8.92 0.41
CA THR A 57 2.17 9.43 -0.97
C THR A 57 3.36 8.75 -1.64
N VAL A 58 3.42 8.80 -2.97
CA VAL A 58 4.52 8.20 -3.72
C VAL A 58 5.84 8.90 -3.37
N ASN A 59 5.83 10.23 -3.27
CA ASN A 59 7.03 10.98 -2.91
C ASN A 59 7.54 10.65 -1.51
N ARG A 60 6.67 10.49 -0.51
CA ARG A 60 7.08 10.09 0.85
C ARG A 60 7.74 8.71 0.87
N LEU A 61 7.23 7.77 0.08
CA LEU A 61 7.83 6.44 -0.06
C LEU A 61 9.18 6.50 -0.79
N LEU A 62 9.28 7.25 -1.90
CA LEU A 62 10.52 7.38 -2.67
C LEU A 62 11.63 8.09 -1.88
N ASN A 63 11.27 9.12 -1.11
CA ASN A 63 12.18 9.87 -0.25
C ASN A 63 12.55 9.11 1.04
N LYS A 64 11.99 7.92 1.26
CA LYS A 64 12.17 7.11 2.47
C LYS A 64 11.73 7.84 3.75
N GLU A 65 10.76 8.74 3.65
CA GLU A 65 10.09 9.33 4.82
C GLU A 65 9.18 8.29 5.48
N ASP A 66 8.50 7.49 4.65
CA ASP A 66 7.56 6.45 5.08
C ASP A 66 8.12 5.03 4.85
N VAL A 67 9.20 4.69 5.54
CA VAL A 67 9.76 3.32 5.48
C VAL A 67 8.88 2.30 6.22
N THR A 68 8.29 2.75 7.33
CA THR A 68 7.42 1.94 8.18
C THR A 68 6.22 2.76 8.60
N LEU A 69 5.01 2.22 8.42
CA LEU A 69 3.77 2.89 8.80
C LEU A 69 2.92 2.00 9.72
N PRO A 70 2.39 2.53 10.84
CA PRO A 70 1.48 1.78 11.69
C PRO A 70 0.15 1.52 10.98
N LEU A 71 -0.39 0.31 11.13
CA LEU A 71 -1.71 -0.04 10.64
C LEU A 71 -2.74 0.25 11.74
N ILE A 72 -3.58 1.25 11.49
CA ILE A 72 -4.55 1.74 12.47
C ILE A 72 -5.93 1.18 12.18
N ASN A 73 -6.54 0.58 13.21
CA ASN A 73 -7.92 0.16 13.19
C ASN A 73 -8.78 1.11 14.01
N GLN A 74 -9.59 1.92 13.33
CA GLN A 74 -10.43 2.91 14.00
C GLN A 74 -11.45 2.27 14.97
N LYS A 75 -11.94 1.06 14.68
CA LYS A 75 -12.87 0.35 15.58
C LYS A 75 -12.17 -0.06 16.88
N LYS A 76 -10.93 -0.56 16.79
CA LYS A 76 -10.13 -0.92 17.99
C LYS A 76 -9.70 0.32 18.78
N MET A 77 -9.28 1.38 18.09
CA MET A 77 -8.92 2.67 18.70
C MET A 77 -10.05 3.29 19.52
N LYS A 78 -11.29 3.27 18.98
CA LYS A 78 -12.48 3.76 19.70
C LYS A 78 -12.84 2.91 20.94
N LYS A 79 -12.57 1.60 20.90
CA LYS A 79 -12.91 0.66 21.98
C LYS A 79 -11.87 0.59 23.09
N ASN A 80 -10.59 0.77 22.78
CA ASN A 80 -9.48 0.62 23.72
C ASN A 80 -8.57 1.85 23.70
N LYS A 81 -8.59 2.64 24.78
CA LYS A 81 -7.73 3.84 24.93
C LYS A 81 -6.23 3.53 24.96
N LYS A 82 -5.84 2.29 25.27
CA LYS A 82 -4.43 1.83 25.25
C LYS A 82 -4.01 1.26 23.88
N TYR A 83 -4.90 1.25 22.90
CA TYR A 83 -4.57 0.80 21.55
C TYR A 83 -3.56 1.75 20.91
N VAL A 84 -2.51 1.17 20.31
CA VAL A 84 -1.48 1.92 19.59
C VAL A 84 -1.62 1.64 18.09
N ASP A 85 -1.46 0.38 17.68
CA ASP A 85 -1.63 -0.07 16.30
C ASP A 85 -2.02 -1.56 16.24
N SER A 86 -2.22 -2.10 15.04
CA SER A 86 -2.46 -3.52 14.77
C SER A 86 -1.33 -4.18 13.98
N GLY A 87 -0.11 -3.69 14.17
CA GLY A 87 1.07 -4.04 13.40
C GLY A 87 1.56 -2.88 12.55
N GLN A 88 2.69 -3.09 11.87
CA GLN A 88 3.34 -2.09 11.04
C GLN A 88 3.58 -2.63 9.64
N LEU A 89 3.36 -1.77 8.64
CA LEU A 89 3.64 -2.05 7.25
C LEU A 89 5.03 -1.51 6.89
N HIS A 90 5.90 -2.39 6.40
CA HIS A 90 7.27 -2.05 6.02
C HIS A 90 7.42 -2.01 4.49
N PHE A 91 7.89 -0.88 3.96
CA PHE A 91 8.20 -0.69 2.55
C PHE A 91 9.69 -0.97 2.32
N HIS A 92 10.01 -2.20 1.91
CA HIS A 92 11.40 -2.65 1.77
C HIS A 92 12.15 -2.02 0.59
N ARG A 93 11.49 -1.92 -0.56
CA ARG A 93 12.08 -1.41 -1.81
C ARG A 93 10.98 -0.70 -2.60
N VAL A 94 11.21 0.58 -2.88
CA VAL A 94 10.28 1.42 -3.66
C VAL A 94 11.09 2.12 -4.73
N TYR A 95 10.63 2.02 -5.96
CA TYR A 95 11.22 2.67 -7.13
C TYR A 95 10.10 3.21 -8.01
N CYS A 96 10.39 4.27 -8.76
CA CYS A 96 9.51 4.84 -9.76
C CYS A 96 10.35 5.14 -10.99
N TRP A 97 9.96 4.60 -12.14
CA TRP A 97 10.64 4.80 -13.41
C TRP A 97 9.60 5.21 -14.47
N MET A 98 10.08 5.85 -15.53
CA MET A 98 9.25 6.10 -16.70
C MET A 98 9.18 4.83 -17.54
N ASP A 99 7.97 4.47 -17.96
CA ASP A 99 7.76 3.45 -18.97
C ASP A 99 7.52 4.17 -20.30
N TYR A 100 8.45 4.03 -21.25
CA TYR A 100 8.33 4.69 -22.54
C TYR A 100 7.33 3.92 -23.39
N THR A 101 6.33 4.63 -23.90
CA THR A 101 5.37 4.02 -24.81
C THR A 101 5.99 3.87 -26.20
N PHE A 102 5.44 2.95 -26.99
CA PHE A 102 5.82 2.82 -28.40
C PHE A 102 5.61 4.12 -29.20
N LEU A 103 4.61 4.94 -28.81
CA LEU A 103 4.37 6.22 -29.46
C LEU A 103 5.45 7.25 -29.14
N ASP A 104 5.96 7.29 -27.90
CA ASP A 104 7.07 8.18 -27.52
C ASP A 104 8.30 7.92 -28.39
N PHE A 105 8.53 6.66 -28.76
CA PHE A 105 9.62 6.26 -29.66
C PHE A 105 9.41 6.72 -31.11
N ILE A 106 8.16 6.75 -31.61
CA ILE A 106 7.86 7.19 -32.98
C ILE A 106 7.85 8.73 -33.09
N THR A 107 7.33 9.44 -32.08
CA THR A 107 7.17 10.90 -32.13
C THR A 107 8.44 11.66 -31.75
N GLY A 108 9.43 10.99 -31.17
CA GLY A 108 10.74 11.57 -30.81
C GLY A 108 11.84 11.38 -31.87
N GLY A 109 11.48 10.93 -33.09
CA GLY A 109 12.38 10.78 -34.24
C GLY A 109 12.41 12.01 -35.14
#